data_AF-A0A067MSR6-F1
#
_entry.id   AF-A0A067MSR6-F1
#
_cell.length_a   1.000
_cell.length_b   1.000
_cell.length_c   1.000
_cell.angle_alpha   90.00
_cell.angle_beta   90.00
_cell.angle_gamma   90.00
#
_symmetry.space_group_name_H-M   'P 1'
#
loop_
_entity.id
_entity.type
_entity.pdbx_description
1 polymer ?
#
loop_
_entity_poly.entity_id
_entity_poly.type
_entity_poly.pdbx_seq_one_letter_code
_entity_poly.pdbx_strand_id
1 'polypeptide(L)'
;QKEAGEEPWAPFVDLSEAEFANWLIASGLSHKEIENHLKLNITRECTKPSFKDKHQFFSRFNQLPHGPEWHCETITVIGNLCGDDSKPLKETLEVRFRNPIECIKEILQNPAFKDHIAYAPLKQF
;
A
#
# COMPACT_ATOMS: atom_id res chain seq x y z
N GLN A 1 4.12 -2.78 14.84
CA GLN A 1 4.92 -3.81 14.13
C GLN A 1 5.51 -4.92 15.03
N LYS A 2 5.05 -5.15 16.28
CA LYS A 2 5.51 -6.29 17.11
C LYS A 2 4.43 -7.35 17.41
N GLU A 3 3.21 -7.19 16.90
CA GLU A 3 2.10 -8.10 17.23
C GLU A 3 1.89 -9.24 16.22
N ALA A 4 2.60 -9.24 15.09
CA ALA A 4 2.86 -10.45 14.34
C ALA A 4 4.33 -10.81 14.62
N GLY A 5 4.62 -12.00 15.13
CA GLY A 5 5.99 -12.51 15.34
C GLY A 5 6.72 -12.77 14.02
N GLU A 6 6.46 -11.95 13.01
CA GLU A 6 7.06 -11.99 11.70
C GLU A 6 8.29 -11.10 11.69
N GLU A 7 9.39 -11.66 11.20
CA GLU A 7 10.65 -10.97 11.00
C GLU A 7 10.42 -9.67 10.18
N PRO A 8 11.21 -8.59 10.38
CA PRO A 8 11.05 -7.34 9.62
C PRO A 8 11.12 -7.48 8.09
N TRP A 9 11.66 -8.59 7.60
CA TRP A 9 11.80 -8.94 6.18
C TRP A 9 10.75 -9.95 5.69
N ALA A 10 9.82 -10.42 6.53
CA ALA A 10 8.71 -11.24 6.08
C ALA A 10 7.91 -10.48 5.00
N PRO A 11 7.47 -11.16 3.92
CA PRO A 11 7.40 -12.60 3.68
C PRO A 11 8.62 -13.19 2.96
N PHE A 12 9.74 -12.48 2.94
CA PHE A 12 11.00 -12.96 2.34
C PHE A 12 11.78 -13.83 3.33
N VAL A 13 12.76 -14.59 2.83
CA VAL A 13 13.58 -15.51 3.62
C VAL A 13 14.56 -14.74 4.51
N ASP A 14 15.19 -13.70 3.95
CA ASP A 14 16.19 -12.88 4.64
C ASP A 14 16.13 -11.41 4.19
N LEU A 15 16.94 -10.58 4.84
CA LEU A 15 17.04 -9.15 4.55
C LEU A 15 17.57 -8.89 3.12
N SER A 16 18.50 -9.72 2.63
CA SER A 16 19.10 -9.55 1.30
C SER A 16 18.07 -9.81 0.19
N GLU A 17 17.19 -10.79 0.38
CA GLU A 17 16.07 -11.06 -0.51
C GLU A 17 15.04 -9.94 -0.46
N ALA A 18 14.75 -9.38 0.71
CA ALA A 18 13.86 -8.23 0.85
C ALA A 18 14.43 -6.98 0.15
N GLU A 19 15.74 -6.72 0.27
CA GLU A 19 16.42 -5.63 -0.44
C GLU A 19 16.37 -5.84 -1.96
N PHE A 20 16.61 -7.06 -2.43
CA PHE A 20 16.49 -7.42 -3.84
C PHE A 20 15.05 -7.23 -4.36
N ALA A 21 14.05 -7.67 -3.60
CA ALA A 21 12.64 -7.47 -3.91
C ALA A 21 12.27 -5.98 -3.97
N ASN A 22 12.73 -5.18 -3.01
CA ASN A 22 12.52 -3.74 -2.99
C ASN A 22 13.15 -3.07 -4.22
N TRP A 23 14.37 -3.47 -4.59
CA TRP A 23 15.03 -2.97 -5.80
C TRP A 23 14.25 -3.32 -7.07
N LEU A 24 13.72 -4.54 -7.19
CA LEU A 24 12.91 -4.95 -8.34
C LEU A 24 11.67 -4.05 -8.52
N ILE A 25 11.02 -3.63 -7.43
CA ILE A 25 9.87 -2.72 -7.49
C ILE A 25 10.31 -1.28 -7.76
N ALA A 26 11.35 -0.79 -7.06
CA ALA A 26 11.82 0.58 -7.16
C ALA A 26 12.50 0.90 -8.51
N SER A 27 13.03 -0.11 -9.20
CA SER A 27 13.73 0.03 -10.48
C SER A 27 12.82 0.42 -11.64
N GLY A 28 11.49 0.28 -11.51
CA GLY A 28 10.54 0.62 -12.57
C GLY A 28 10.56 -0.35 -13.76
N LEU A 29 11.15 -1.54 -13.59
CA LEU A 29 11.16 -2.58 -14.61
C LEU A 29 9.74 -3.05 -14.93
N SER A 30 9.48 -3.33 -16.21
CA SER A 30 8.22 -3.94 -16.61
C SER A 30 8.10 -5.36 -16.06
N HIS A 31 6.86 -5.86 -15.90
CA HIS A 31 6.61 -7.23 -15.45
C HIS A 31 7.32 -8.29 -16.32
N LYS A 32 7.52 -7.99 -17.62
CA LYS A 32 8.22 -8.88 -18.56
C LYS A 32 9.73 -8.88 -18.30
N GLU A 33 10.32 -7.73 -18.00
CA GLU A 33 11.75 -7.63 -17.68
C GLU A 33 12.06 -8.28 -16.34
N ILE A 34 11.19 -8.13 -15.34
CA ILE A 34 11.31 -8.85 -14.06
C ILE A 34 11.29 -10.36 -14.32
N GLU A 35 10.36 -10.85 -15.15
CA GLU A 35 10.30 -12.27 -15.51
C GLU A 35 11.57 -12.75 -16.22
N ASN A 36 12.09 -11.96 -17.16
CA ASN A 36 13.33 -12.28 -17.86
C ASN A 36 14.53 -12.30 -16.90
N HIS A 37 14.62 -11.31 -16.01
CA HIS A 37 15.66 -11.21 -14.99
C HIS A 37 15.66 -12.42 -14.05
N LEU A 38 14.49 -12.85 -13.58
CA LEU A 38 14.33 -14.04 -12.75
C LEU A 38 14.65 -15.36 -13.50
N LYS A 39 14.61 -15.34 -14.83
CA LYS A 39 14.96 -16.47 -15.68
C LYS A 39 16.45 -16.55 -16.03
N LEU A 40 17.24 -15.51 -15.77
CA LEU A 40 18.68 -15.52 -16.02
C LEU A 40 19.37 -16.60 -15.18
N ASN A 41 20.41 -17.24 -15.75
CA ASN A 41 21.16 -18.29 -15.06
C ASN A 41 21.80 -17.77 -13.77
N ILE A 42 22.32 -16.54 -13.78
CA ILE A 42 22.91 -15.92 -12.57
C ILE A 42 21.89 -15.84 -11.44
N THR A 43 20.65 -15.40 -11.73
CA THR A 43 19.59 -15.31 -10.72
C THR A 43 19.18 -16.68 -10.21
N ARG A 44 19.14 -17.69 -11.09
CA ARG A 44 18.74 -19.07 -10.75
C ARG A 44 19.82 -19.90 -10.05
N GLU A 45 21.09 -19.66 -10.35
CA GLU A 45 22.20 -20.49 -9.88
C GLU A 45 23.01 -19.81 -8.77
N CYS A 46 23.07 -18.48 -8.74
CA CYS A 46 23.81 -17.74 -7.73
C CYS A 46 22.87 -17.14 -6.68
N THR A 47 21.97 -16.23 -7.08
CA THR A 47 21.13 -15.47 -6.15
C THR A 47 20.04 -16.33 -5.50
N LYS A 48 19.50 -17.31 -6.23
CA LYS A 48 18.49 -18.28 -5.77
C LYS A 48 17.38 -17.67 -4.89
N PRO A 49 16.66 -16.63 -5.36
CA PRO A 49 15.54 -16.10 -4.62
C PRO A 49 14.46 -17.18 -4.40
N SER A 50 13.69 -17.03 -3.33
CA SER A 50 12.58 -17.92 -2.98
C SER A 50 11.42 -17.89 -3.98
N PHE A 51 11.42 -16.92 -4.89
CA PHE A 51 10.50 -16.77 -6.02
C PHE A 51 11.23 -16.99 -7.35
N LYS A 52 10.72 -17.91 -8.17
CA LYS A 52 11.35 -18.32 -9.46
C LYS A 52 10.79 -17.60 -10.68
N ASP A 53 9.62 -17.00 -10.53
CA ASP A 53 8.91 -16.30 -11.59
C ASP A 53 8.23 -15.05 -11.03
N LYS A 54 7.72 -14.21 -11.94
CA LYS A 54 7.01 -12.99 -11.56
C LYS A 54 5.77 -13.26 -10.70
N HIS A 55 5.08 -14.40 -10.91
CA HIS A 55 3.84 -14.68 -10.21
C HIS A 55 4.11 -14.98 -8.73
N GLN A 56 5.13 -15.79 -8.46
CA GLN A 56 5.60 -16.05 -7.10
C GLN A 56 6.12 -14.78 -6.43
N PHE A 57 6.84 -13.95 -7.17
CA PHE A 57 7.33 -12.66 -6.68
C PHE A 57 6.17 -11.76 -6.25
N PHE A 58 5.22 -11.48 -7.15
CA PHE A 58 4.08 -10.62 -6.84
C PHE A 58 3.13 -11.24 -5.83
N SER A 59 3.00 -12.57 -5.78
CA SER A 59 2.22 -13.25 -4.75
C SER A 59 2.82 -13.03 -3.35
N ARG A 60 4.15 -13.04 -3.22
CA ARG A 60 4.81 -12.70 -1.95
C ARG A 60 4.74 -11.22 -1.67
N PHE A 61 4.99 -10.38 -2.67
CA PHE A 61 4.87 -8.92 -2.52
C PHE A 61 3.47 -8.52 -2.02
N ASN A 62 2.41 -9.15 -2.52
CA ASN A 62 1.05 -8.90 -2.07
C ASN A 62 0.75 -9.40 -0.65
N GLN A 63 1.62 -10.20 -0.03
CA GLN A 63 1.51 -10.57 1.39
C GLN A 63 2.14 -9.53 2.33
N LEU A 64 2.92 -8.59 1.79
CA LEU A 64 3.41 -7.47 2.59
C LEU A 64 2.23 -6.71 3.19
N PRO A 65 2.38 -6.14 4.39
CA PRO A 65 1.33 -5.32 4.99
C PRO A 65 1.03 -4.14 4.05
N HIS A 66 -0.19 -4.11 3.53
CA HIS A 66 -0.71 -2.97 2.77
C HIS A 66 -1.35 -1.98 3.73
N GLY A 67 -1.30 -0.70 3.35
CA GLY A 67 -2.10 0.32 4.01
C GLY A 67 -3.60 0.07 3.80
N PRO A 68 -4.46 0.88 4.45
CA PRO A 68 -5.92 0.82 4.33
C PRO A 68 -6.36 0.86 2.88
N GLU A 69 -7.37 0.07 2.56
CA GLU A 69 -7.89 -0.05 1.21
C GLU A 69 -8.52 1.26 0.73
N TRP A 70 -8.36 1.56 -0.56
CA TRP A 70 -9.07 2.65 -1.20
C TRP A 70 -10.47 2.21 -1.59
N HIS A 71 -11.47 2.93 -1.09
CA HIS A 71 -12.85 2.80 -1.51
C HIS A 71 -13.19 3.87 -2.54
N CYS A 72 -14.07 3.53 -3.47
CA CYS A 72 -14.60 4.42 -4.46
C CYS A 72 -16.13 4.31 -4.45
N GLU A 73 -16.81 5.41 -4.11
CA GLU A 73 -18.26 5.48 -4.11
C GLU A 73 -18.74 6.64 -4.97
N THR A 74 -19.83 6.38 -5.70
CA THR A 74 -20.50 7.38 -6.51
C THR A 74 -21.64 7.97 -5.70
N ILE A 75 -21.54 9.26 -5.36
CA ILE A 75 -22.60 9.98 -4.65
C ILE A 75 -23.30 10.97 -5.59
N THR A 76 -24.61 11.14 -5.38
CA THR A 76 -25.36 12.20 -6.06
C THR A 76 -25.60 13.35 -5.09
N VAL A 77 -25.03 14.50 -5.40
CA VAL A 77 -25.17 15.73 -4.61
C VAL A 77 -26.26 16.60 -5.23
N ILE A 78 -27.12 17.16 -4.39
CA ILE A 78 -28.13 18.13 -4.79
C ILE A 78 -27.54 19.52 -4.57
N GLY A 79 -27.35 20.26 -5.65
CA GLY A 79 -26.84 21.63 -5.62
C GLY A 79 -27.88 22.64 -5.16
N ASN A 80 -27.43 23.86 -4.93
CA ASN A 80 -28.26 25.02 -4.58
C ASN A 80 -28.86 25.75 -5.80
N LEU A 81 -28.46 25.38 -7.01
CA LEU A 81 -28.97 25.94 -8.26
C LEU A 81 -30.20 25.16 -8.74
N CYS A 82 -31.25 25.87 -9.12
CA CYS A 82 -32.42 25.27 -9.77
C CYS A 82 -32.27 25.36 -11.30
N GLY A 83 -32.57 24.27 -12.00
CA GLY A 83 -32.69 24.27 -13.46
C GLY A 83 -34.01 24.91 -13.91
N ASP A 84 -34.22 24.98 -15.23
CA ASP A 84 -35.38 25.62 -15.86
C ASP A 84 -36.73 25.07 -15.37
N ASP A 85 -36.76 23.79 -14.97
CA ASP A 85 -37.92 23.11 -14.41
C ASP A 85 -38.19 23.44 -12.92
N SER A 86 -37.50 24.44 -12.35
CA SER A 86 -37.53 24.79 -10.92
C SER A 86 -37.11 23.67 -9.95
N LYS A 87 -36.46 22.61 -10.47
CA LYS A 87 -35.91 21.50 -9.69
C LYS A 87 -34.43 21.74 -9.38
N PRO A 88 -33.94 21.38 -8.19
CA PRO A 88 -32.53 21.52 -7.86
C PRO A 88 -31.69 20.60 -8.73
N LEU A 89 -30.60 21.16 -9.28
CA LEU A 89 -29.64 20.44 -10.10
C LEU A 89 -28.94 19.37 -9.27
N LYS A 90 -28.72 18.21 -9.89
CA LYS A 90 -28.01 17.09 -9.28
C LYS A 90 -26.71 16.87 -10.01
N GLU A 91 -25.64 16.66 -9.25
CA GLU A 91 -24.33 16.31 -9.76
C GLU A 91 -23.92 14.94 -9.22
N THR A 92 -23.34 14.10 -10.07
CA THR A 92 -22.82 12.80 -9.67
C THR A 92 -21.31 12.90 -9.52
N LEU A 93 -20.80 12.63 -8.32
CA LEU A 93 -19.39 12.73 -7.98
C LEU A 93 -18.84 11.35 -7.63
N GLU A 94 -17.64 11.06 -8.12
CA GLU A 94 -16.83 9.92 -7.70
C GLU A 94 -15.99 10.35 -6.50
N VAL A 95 -16.28 9.78 -5.32
CA VAL A 95 -15.53 10.06 -4.09
C VAL A 95 -14.66 8.87 -3.77
N ARG A 96 -13.35 9.13 -3.63
CA ARG A 96 -12.37 8.14 -3.19
C ARG A 96 -11.98 8.42 -1.74
N PHE A 97 -12.10 7.42 -0.89
CA PHE A 97 -11.81 7.55 0.54
C PHE A 97 -11.21 6.28 1.10
N ARG A 98 -10.72 6.35 2.34
CA ARG A 98 -10.21 5.20 3.12
C ARG A 98 -10.96 5.13 4.43
N ASN A 99 -10.98 3.95 5.05
CA ASN A 99 -11.50 3.81 6.41
C ASN A 99 -10.63 4.63 7.39
N PRO A 100 -11.18 5.67 8.05
CA PRO A 100 -10.39 6.54 8.92
C PRO A 100 -9.80 5.79 10.13
N ILE A 101 -10.49 4.76 10.63
CA ILE A 101 -10.01 3.97 11.78
C ILE A 101 -8.76 3.17 11.39
N GLU A 102 -8.75 2.59 10.19
CA GLU A 102 -7.60 1.85 9.68
C GLU A 102 -6.41 2.78 9.40
N CYS A 103 -6.65 3.96 8.83
CA CYS A 103 -5.62 4.98 8.64
C CYS A 103 -4.97 5.39 9.97
N ILE A 104 -5.78 5.65 11.01
CA ILE A 104 -5.26 5.99 12.34
C ILE A 104 -4.44 4.83 12.90
N LYS A 105 -4.94 3.58 12.79
CA LYS A 105 -4.22 2.40 13.25
C LYS A 105 -2.87 2.24 12.55
N GLU A 106 -2.80 2.44 11.24
CA GLU A 106 -1.56 2.41 10.47
C GLU A 106 -0.56 3.48 10.94
N ILE A 107 -1.00 4.73 11.10
CA ILE A 107 -0.16 5.83 11.58
C ILE A 107 0.39 5.53 12.97
N LEU A 108 -0.45 5.07 13.89
CA LEU A 108 -0.04 4.75 15.26
C LEU A 108 0.89 3.52 15.33
N GLN A 109 0.83 2.62 14.36
CA GLN A 109 1.69 1.44 14.30
C GLN A 109 3.07 1.71 13.73
N ASN A 110 3.28 2.85 13.08
CA ASN A 110 4.54 3.22 12.46
C ASN A 110 5.53 3.77 13.50
N PRO A 111 6.68 3.08 13.73
CA PRO A 111 7.66 3.50 14.72
C PRO A 111 8.24 4.90 14.50
N ALA A 112 8.23 5.41 13.26
CA ALA A 112 8.73 6.75 12.95
C ALA A 112 7.92 7.86 13.66
N PHE A 113 6.67 7.59 14.03
CA PHE A 113 5.82 8.57 14.72
C PHE A 113 5.80 8.41 16.23
N LYS A 114 6.56 7.46 16.80
CA LYS A 114 6.51 7.16 18.24
C LYS A 114 6.71 8.40 19.13
N ASP A 115 7.65 9.27 18.76
CA ASP A 115 7.97 10.48 19.52
C ASP A 115 7.11 11.69 19.15
N HIS A 116 6.23 11.54 18.15
CA HIS A 116 5.35 12.59 17.63
C HIS A 116 3.88 12.39 18.03
N ILE A 117 3.54 11.33 18.77
CA ILE A 117 2.18 11.05 19.21
C ILE A 117 1.98 11.57 20.64
N ALA A 118 1.09 12.55 20.80
CA ALA A 118 0.66 13.06 22.10
C ALA A 118 -0.75 12.53 22.43
N TYR A 119 -0.86 11.74 23.49
CA TYR A 119 -2.15 11.21 23.99
C TYR A 119 -2.79 12.10 25.05
N ALA A 120 -2.04 13.06 25.61
CA ALA A 120 -2.51 13.97 26.64
C ALA A 120 -2.91 15.32 26.01
N PRO A 121 -3.94 15.99 26.55
CA PRO A 121 -4.32 17.32 26.09
C PRO A 121 -3.19 18.34 26.35
N LEU A 122 -2.90 19.15 25.33
CA LEU A 122 -1.94 20.25 25.40
C LEU A 122 -2.68 21.57 25.66
N LYS A 123 -2.19 22.36 26.62
CA LYS A 123 -2.69 23.71 26.85
C LYS A 123 -2.06 24.62 25.80
N GLN A 124 -2.86 25.10 24.86
CA GLN A 124 -2.43 26.03 23.83
C GLN A 124 -2.60 27.47 24.34
N PHE A 125 -1.51 28.25 24.33
CA PHE A 125 -1.46 29.63 24.79
C PHE A 125 -1.64 30.60 23.62
#